data_AF-A0A532T8H0-F1
#
_entry.id   AF-A0A532T8H0-F1
#
_cell.length_a   1.000
_cell.length_b   1.000
_cell.length_c   1.000
_cell.angle_alpha   90.00
_cell.angle_beta   90.00
_cell.angle_gamma   90.00
#
_symmetry.space_group_name_H-M   'P 1'
#
loop_
_entity.id
_entity.type
_entity.pdbx_description
1 polymer ?
#
loop_
_entity_poly.entity_id
_entity_poly.type
_entity_poly.pdbx_seq_one_letter_code
_entity_poly.pdbx_strand_id
1 'polypeptide(L)'
;MSNDKKEGKLVFHQRTEMIFKIIVIGDPAVGKTSLLTNFCGDKFNYEYIPTVGVNITKEPVTIKDDMGKDSTVNLMIWDIAGQCN
;
A
#
# COMPACT_ATOMS: atom_id res chain seq x y z
N MET A 1 25.15 -46.53 -13.68
CA MET A 1 24.97 -45.60 -12.55
C MET A 1 25.67 -44.30 -12.89
N SER A 2 24.98 -43.37 -13.55
CA SER A 2 25.45 -42.01 -13.78
C SER A 2 24.68 -41.08 -12.83
N ASN A 3 25.43 -40.48 -11.90
CA ASN A 3 24.91 -39.54 -10.92
C ASN A 3 24.69 -38.18 -11.58
N ASP A 4 23.47 -37.91 -12.03
CA ASP A 4 23.04 -36.54 -12.36
C ASP A 4 22.77 -35.77 -11.07
N LYS A 5 23.83 -35.18 -10.50
CA LYS A 5 23.67 -34.07 -9.55
C LYS A 5 23.14 -32.87 -10.34
N LYS A 6 21.82 -32.67 -10.35
CA LYS A 6 21.21 -31.42 -10.78
C LYS A 6 21.67 -30.32 -9.83
N GLU A 7 22.65 -29.52 -10.25
CA GLU A 7 22.97 -28.27 -9.60
C GLU A 7 21.72 -27.39 -9.64
N GLY A 8 21.12 -27.17 -8.46
CA GLY A 8 20.03 -26.21 -8.31
C GLY A 8 20.55 -24.83 -8.67
N LYS A 9 20.15 -24.31 -9.83
CA LYS A 9 20.39 -22.92 -10.21
C LYS A 9 19.71 -22.04 -9.16
N LEU A 10 20.48 -21.25 -8.41
CA LEU A 10 19.96 -20.15 -7.61
C LEU A 10 19.26 -19.16 -8.55
N VAL A 11 17.93 -19.17 -8.55
CA VAL A 11 17.10 -18.20 -9.28
C VAL A 11 16.79 -17.05 -8.32
N PHE A 12 17.57 -15.97 -8.41
CA PHE A 12 17.18 -14.71 -7.80
C PHE A 12 15.99 -14.14 -8.59
N HIS A 13 14.78 -14.29 -8.05
CA HIS A 13 13.63 -13.54 -8.54
C HIS A 13 13.95 -12.06 -8.33
N GLN A 14 14.06 -11.31 -9.42
CA GLN A 14 14.37 -9.87 -9.40
C GLN A 14 13.37 -9.12 -8.51
N ARG A 15 13.92 -8.29 -7.61
CA ARG A 15 13.28 -7.32 -6.69
C ARG A 15 11.85 -7.64 -6.27
N THR A 16 11.70 -8.03 -5.00
CA THR A 16 10.45 -7.84 -4.24
C THR A 16 9.90 -6.44 -4.53
N GLU A 17 8.61 -6.35 -4.86
CA GLU A 17 7.92 -5.07 -5.03
C GLU A 17 8.27 -4.12 -3.88
N MET A 18 8.60 -2.86 -4.18
CA MET A 18 8.82 -1.85 -3.14
C MET A 18 7.48 -1.48 -2.53
N ILE A 19 7.20 -2.00 -1.33
CA ILE A 19 5.94 -1.78 -0.62
C ILE A 19 6.20 -0.92 0.62
N PHE A 20 5.48 0.19 0.73
CA PHE A 20 5.52 1.07 1.90
C PHE A 20 4.18 0.98 2.64
N LYS A 21 4.22 0.64 3.92
CA LYS A 21 3.03 0.59 4.76
C LYS A 21 2.69 1.98 5.30
N ILE A 22 1.48 2.45 5.02
CA ILE A 22 0.96 3.73 5.48
C ILE A 22 -0.21 3.46 6.42
N ILE A 23 -0.20 4.01 7.63
CA ILE A 23 -1.27 3.86 8.62
C ILE A 23 -1.75 5.24 9.00
N VAL A 24 -3.06 5.47 8.90
CA VAL A 24 -3.67 6.75 9.29
C VAL A 24 -4.51 6.54 10.55
N ILE A 25 -4.21 7.34 11.59
CA ILE A 25 -4.85 7.27 12.91
C ILE A 25 -5.39 8.64 13.32
N GLY A 26 -6.35 8.65 14.24
CA GLY A 26 -7.00 9.86 14.76
C GLY A 26 -8.45 9.60 15.15
N ASP A 27 -9.05 10.59 15.81
CA ASP A 27 -10.40 10.48 16.36
C ASP A 27 -11.46 10.15 15.30
N PRO A 28 -12.63 9.61 15.70
CA PRO A 28 -13.76 9.48 14.80
C PRO A 28 -14.10 10.80 14.09
N ALA A 29 -14.53 10.72 12.83
CA ALA A 29 -14.97 11.87 12.03
C ALA A 29 -13.93 12.98 11.71
N VAL A 30 -12.64 12.83 12.05
CA VAL A 30 -11.59 13.83 11.71
C VAL A 30 -11.18 13.85 10.22
N GLY A 31 -11.82 13.04 9.37
CA GLY A 31 -11.59 13.06 7.92
C GLY A 31 -10.49 12.11 7.40
N LYS A 32 -10.06 11.11 8.17
CA LYS A 32 -9.06 10.10 7.74
C LYS A 32 -9.45 9.41 6.43
N THR A 33 -10.65 8.84 6.39
CA THR A 33 -11.19 8.16 5.21
C THR A 33 -11.32 9.11 4.03
N SER A 34 -11.85 10.32 4.26
CA SER A 34 -11.95 11.37 3.24
C SER A 34 -10.62 11.74 2.61
N LEU A 35 -9.56 11.86 3.41
CA LEU A 35 -8.21 12.14 2.93
C LEU A 35 -7.70 11.01 2.03
N LEU A 36 -7.87 9.76 2.47
CA LEU A 36 -7.39 8.58 1.75
C LEU A 36 -8.16 8.35 0.44
N THR A 37 -9.48 8.51 0.44
CA THR A 37 -10.32 8.45 -0.76
C THR A 37 -9.87 9.48 -1.79
N ASN A 38 -9.64 10.73 -1.38
CA ASN A 38 -9.15 11.77 -2.28
C ASN A 38 -7.72 11.49 -2.81
N PHE A 39 -6.85 10.90 -1.97
CA PHE A 39 -5.48 10.56 -2.37
C PHE A 39 -5.43 9.45 -3.42
N CYS A 40 -6.23 8.40 -3.28
CA CYS A 40 -6.31 7.28 -4.24
C CYS A 40 -7.04 7.64 -5.55
N GLY A 41 -7.50 8.88 -5.72
CA GLY A 41 -8.23 9.29 -6.93
C GLY A 41 -9.66 8.75 -7.02
N ASP A 42 -10.16 8.12 -5.96
CA ASP A 42 -11.57 7.75 -5.85
C ASP A 42 -12.40 9.02 -5.59
N LYS A 43 -13.54 9.15 -6.29
CA LYS A 43 -14.40 10.32 -6.14
C LYS A 43 -14.85 10.46 -4.68
N PHE A 44 -14.63 11.65 -4.12
CA PHE A 44 -15.09 12.00 -2.79
C PHE A 44 -16.60 11.77 -2.66
N ASN A 45 -16.99 10.85 -1.78
CA ASN A 45 -18.39 10.61 -1.43
C ASN A 45 -18.78 11.54 -0.28
N TYR A 46 -19.81 12.37 -0.47
CA TYR A 46 -20.34 13.29 0.55
C TYR A 46 -21.12 12.56 1.66
N GLU A 47 -21.48 11.29 1.45
CA GLU A 47 -22.10 10.45 2.47
C GLU A 47 -21.02 9.82 3.37
N TYR A 48 -21.01 10.22 4.64
CA TYR A 48 -20.12 9.64 5.64
C TYR A 48 -20.59 8.22 6.00
N ILE A 49 -19.85 7.21 5.55
CA ILE A 49 -19.96 5.83 6.04
C ILE A 49 -18.75 5.57 6.95
N PRO A 50 -18.95 5.28 8.24
CA PRO A 50 -17.84 4.97 9.14
C PRO A 50 -17.02 3.76 8.64
N THR A 51 -15.70 3.84 8.70
CA THR A 51 -14.83 2.67 8.47
C THR A 51 -15.12 1.65 9.58
N VAL A 52 -15.59 0.45 9.20
CA VAL A 52 -15.78 -0.66 10.15
C VAL A 52 -14.47 -1.46 10.22
N GLY A 53 -13.78 -1.38 11.35
CA GLY A 53 -12.52 -2.09 11.56
C GLY A 53 -11.36 -1.47 10.79
N VAL A 54 -10.96 -2.09 9.67
CA VAL A 54 -9.80 -1.72 8.86
C VAL A 54 -10.12 -1.85 7.38
N ASN A 55 -9.83 -0.80 6.60
CA ASN A 55 -9.79 -0.86 5.15
C ASN A 55 -8.33 -0.84 4.67
N ILE A 56 -7.97 -1.75 3.75
CA ILE A 56 -6.61 -1.87 3.21
C ILE A 56 -6.64 -1.63 1.70
N THR A 57 -5.92 -0.59 1.25
CA THR A 57 -5.82 -0.22 -0.17
C THR A 57 -4.38 -0.33 -0.64
N LYS A 58 -4.16 -0.91 -1.83
CA LYS A 58 -2.87 -0.88 -2.53
C LYS A 58 -2.90 0.20 -3.60
N GLU A 59 -2.11 1.25 -3.41
CA GLU A 59 -2.04 2.40 -4.31
C GLU A 59 -0.64 2.49 -4.96
N PRO A 60 -0.50 2.23 -6.27
CA PRO A 60 0.77 2.39 -6.96
C PRO A 60 1.04 3.87 -7.23
N VAL A 61 2.20 4.38 -6.80
CA VAL A 61 2.62 5.76 -7.06
C VAL A 61 3.96 5.80 -7.79
N THR A 62 4.08 6.72 -8.73
CA THR A 62 5.33 6.98 -9.45
C THR A 62 6.05 8.14 -8.78
N ILE A 63 7.27 7.89 -8.32
CA ILE A 63 8.15 8.89 -7.71
C ILE A 63 9.47 8.97 -8.50
N LYS A 64 10.18 10.09 -8.40
CA LYS A 64 11.54 10.21 -8.93
C LYS A 64 12.54 9.73 -7.88
N ASP A 65 13.49 8.91 -8.28
CA ASP A 65 14.63 8.54 -7.45
C ASP A 65 15.69 9.66 -7.40
N ASP A 66 16.76 9.45 -6.64
CA ASP A 66 17.86 10.42 -6.47
C ASP A 66 18.58 10.75 -7.80
N MET A 67 18.43 9.90 -8.83
CA MET A 67 18.97 10.10 -10.18
C MET A 67 17.93 10.71 -11.14
N GLY A 68 16.74 11.07 -10.65
CA GLY A 68 15.65 11.67 -11.41
C GLY A 68 14.83 10.69 -12.24
N LYS A 69 15.06 9.39 -12.11
CA LYS A 69 14.37 8.33 -12.84
C LYS A 69 13.05 7.98 -12.15
N ASP A 70 12.01 7.81 -12.96
CA ASP A 70 10.71 7.38 -12.47
C ASP A 70 10.78 5.93 -11.94
N SER A 71 10.27 5.76 -10.72
CA SER A 71 10.20 4.50 -9.99
C SER A 71 8.79 4.33 -9.44
N THR A 72 8.19 3.17 -9.71
CA THR A 72 6.89 2.81 -9.13
C THR A 72 7.09 2.14 -7.78
N VAL A 73 6.41 2.66 -6.77
CA VAL A 73 6.32 2.06 -5.44
C VAL A 73 4.86 1.79 -5.09
N ASN A 74 4.61 0.75 -4.32
CA ASN A 74 3.27 0.40 -3.86
C ASN A 74 3.07 0.93 -2.44
N LEU A 75 2.07 1.78 -2.24
CA LEU A 75 1.62 2.18 -0.92
C LEU A 75 0.57 1.18 -0.45
N MET A 76 0.78 0.58 0.72
CA MET A 76 -0.21 -0.24 1.39
C MET A 76 -0.83 0.59 2.51
N ILE A 77 -1.98 1.19 2.22
CA ILE A 77 -2.69 2.13 3.08
C ILE A 77 -3.63 1.34 3.99
N TRP A 78 -3.57 1.61 5.29
CA TRP A 78 -4.42 1.04 6.33
C TRP A 78 -5.26 2.17 6.92
N ASP A 79 -6.51 2.29 6.47
CA ASP A 79 -7.51 3.18 7.07
C ASP A 79 -8.12 2.48 8.29
N ILE A 80 -7.86 3.01 9.47
CA ILE A 80 -8.34 2.46 10.73
C ILE A 80 -9.57 3.24 11.18
N ALA A 81 -10.63 2.53 11.57
CA ALA A 81 -11.77 3.12 12.26
C ALA A 81 -11.28 3.98 13.44
N GLY A 82 -11.82 5.19 13.59
CA GLY A 82 -11.62 5.95 14.83
C GLY A 82 -12.21 5.16 15.99
N GLN A 83 -11.46 4.91 17.05
CA GLN A 83 -12.01 4.28 18.24
C GLN A 83 -12.81 5.33 19.01
N CYS A 84 -14.11 5.14 19.13
CA CYS A 84 -14.90 5.85 20.12
C CYS A 84 -14.66 5.14 21.46
N ASN A 85 -13.93 5.77 22.37
CA ASN A 85 -13.94 5.36 23.79
C ASN A 85 -15.32 5.61 24.40
#